data_AF-A0A936ZNC9-F1
#
_entry.id   AF-A0A936ZNC9-F1
#
_cell.length_a   1.000
_cell.length_b   1.000
_cell.length_c   1.000
_cell.angle_alpha   90.00
_cell.angle_beta   90.00
_cell.angle_gamma   90.00
#
_symmetry.space_group_name_H-M   'P 1'
#
loop_
_entity.id
_entity.type
_entity.pdbx_description
1 polymer ?
#
loop_
_entity_poly.entity_id
_entity_poly.type
_entity_poly.pdbx_seq_one_letter_code
_entity_poly.pdbx_strand_id
1 'polypeptide(L)'
;MRVRLVGEKGDFSIQEINTQDQYVRPGHIARWDFGVTPLRSGTRLLRLLASVRIRIKGMDEVVDLPTYEREVQVAVAPFRTASQFLGKNWQWLSATIAIPLIVWVVTETDAGKTMLKRLWDWV
;
A
#
# COMPACT_ATOMS: atom_id res chain seq x y z
N MET A 1 -7.96 2.44 30.01
CA MET A 1 -7.55 1.41 29.03
C MET A 1 -7.05 2.13 27.79
N ARG A 2 -5.97 1.66 27.20
CA ARG A 2 -5.40 2.20 25.97
C ARG A 2 -5.49 1.16 24.88
N VAL A 3 -5.85 1.54 23.66
CA VAL A 3 -5.79 0.62 22.50
C VAL A 3 -4.95 1.24 21.40
N ARG A 4 -4.00 0.46 20.88
CA ARG A 4 -3.15 0.82 19.75
C ARG A 4 -3.29 -0.21 18.65
N LEU A 5 -3.30 0.26 17.41
CA LEU A 5 -3.26 -0.59 16.22
C LEU A 5 -1.90 -0.43 15.55
N VAL A 6 -1.18 -1.53 15.35
CA VAL A 6 0.17 -1.52 14.80
C VAL A 6 0.27 -2.48 13.62
N GLY A 7 1.12 -2.14 12.66
CA GLY A 7 1.50 -2.99 11.54
C GLY A 7 2.96 -2.78 11.20
N GLU A 8 3.48 -3.55 10.25
CA GLU A 8 4.84 -3.36 9.75
C GLU A 8 5.03 -1.97 9.12
N LYS A 9 6.22 -1.40 9.31
CA LYS A 9 6.54 -0.03 8.87
C LYS A 9 6.41 0.08 7.36
N GLY A 10 5.48 0.93 6.92
CA GLY A 10 5.25 1.22 5.50
C GLY A 10 4.29 0.25 4.81
N ASP A 11 3.68 -0.69 5.53
CA ASP A 11 2.62 -1.56 4.98
C ASP A 11 1.23 -0.93 5.12
N PHE A 12 1.03 -0.12 6.16
CA PHE A 12 -0.23 0.54 6.45
C PHE A 12 -0.03 2.01 6.80
N SER A 13 -0.98 2.85 6.38
CA SER A 13 -1.25 4.14 6.98
C SER A 13 -2.42 3.96 7.95
N ILE A 14 -2.17 4.19 9.24
CA ILE A 14 -3.14 4.00 10.32
C ILE A 14 -3.46 5.38 10.90
N GLN A 15 -4.74 5.72 10.91
CA GLN A 15 -5.26 6.95 11.51
C GLN A 15 -6.17 6.61 12.70
N GLU A 16 -5.91 7.26 13.82
CA GLU A 16 -6.73 7.17 15.03
C GLU A 16 -7.95 8.08 14.86
N ILE A 17 -9.16 7.50 14.85
CA ILE A 17 -10.40 8.26 14.67
C ILE A 17 -10.87 8.82 16.01
N ASN A 18 -10.62 8.08 17.09
CA ASN A 18 -10.98 8.49 18.44
C ASN A 18 -9.82 8.34 19.42
N THR A 19 -9.99 8.90 20.62
CA THR A 19 -8.98 8.83 21.67
C THR A 19 -8.64 7.38 22.01
N GLN A 20 -7.34 7.08 21.99
CA GLN A 20 -6.82 5.77 22.37
C GLN A 20 -6.95 5.51 23.87
N ASP A 21 -6.87 6.54 24.71
CA ASP A 21 -6.98 6.44 26.16
C ASP A 21 -8.41 6.68 26.65
N GLN A 22 -9.14 5.60 26.93
CA GLN A 22 -10.50 5.70 27.44
C GLN A 22 -10.63 5.11 28.83
N TYR A 23 -11.38 5.81 29.69
CA TYR A 23 -11.82 5.29 30.96
C TYR A 23 -13.03 4.38 30.73
N VAL A 24 -12.83 3.07 30.84
CA VAL A 24 -13.88 2.07 30.62
C VAL A 24 -14.66 1.90 31.93
N ARG A 25 -15.93 2.31 31.92
CA ARG A 25 -16.83 2.19 33.07
C ARG A 25 -17.60 0.86 33.02
N PRO A 26 -17.89 0.23 34.17
CA PRO A 26 -18.79 -0.92 34.21
C PRO A 26 -20.15 -0.57 33.56
N GLY A 27 -20.65 -1.46 32.69
CA GLY A 27 -21.93 -1.27 31.99
C GLY A 27 -21.89 -0.33 30.77
N HIS A 28 -20.70 0.17 30.37
CA HIS A 28 -20.52 0.93 29.12
C HIS A 28 -19.62 0.18 28.14
N ILE A 29 -19.96 0.22 26.86
CA ILE A 29 -19.14 -0.30 25.78
C ILE A 29 -18.15 0.80 25.37
N ALA A 30 -16.85 0.58 25.62
CA ALA A 30 -15.79 1.42 25.07
C ALA A 30 -15.48 0.99 23.63
N ARG A 31 -15.22 1.97 22.75
CA ARG A 31 -15.00 1.73 21.32
C ARG A 31 -13.76 2.47 20.85
N TRP A 32 -12.92 1.79 20.07
CA TRP A 32 -11.76 2.37 19.40
C TRP A 32 -11.90 2.17 17.90
N ASP A 33 -11.83 3.27 17.16
CA ASP A 33 -12.01 3.29 15.71
C ASP A 33 -10.71 3.71 15.04
N PHE A 34 -10.32 2.96 14.02
CA PHE A 34 -9.09 3.20 13.25
C PHE A 34 -9.40 3.22 11.76
N GLY A 35 -8.94 4.26 11.08
CA GLY A 35 -8.89 4.30 9.62
C GLY A 35 -7.61 3.60 9.16
N VAL A 36 -7.72 2.55 8.35
CA VAL A 36 -6.57 1.78 7.87
C VAL A 36 -6.53 1.80 6.36
N THR A 37 -5.44 2.33 5.79
CA THR A 37 -5.18 2.29 4.35
C THR A 37 -3.96 1.43 4.06
N PRO A 38 -4.08 0.34 3.29
CA PRO A 38 -2.93 -0.44 2.88
C PRO A 38 -2.07 0.31 1.87
N LEU A 39 -0.76 0.26 2.07
CA LEU A 39 0.23 0.89 1.19
C LEU A 39 0.93 -0.13 0.29
N ARG A 40 0.87 -1.42 0.63
CA ARG A 40 1.49 -2.51 -0.12
C ARG A 40 0.53 -3.69 -0.30
N SER A 41 0.69 -4.38 -1.42
CA SER A 41 -0.02 -5.63 -1.71
C SER A 41 0.58 -6.83 -0.99
N GLY A 42 -0.28 -7.79 -0.65
CA GLY A 42 0.11 -9.10 -0.10
C GLY A 42 -0.50 -9.37 1.28
N THR A 43 -0.26 -10.57 1.81
CA THR A 43 -0.68 -10.94 3.16
C THR A 43 0.19 -10.22 4.18
N ARG A 44 -0.41 -9.34 4.98
CA ARG A 44 0.29 -8.50 5.98
C ARG A 44 -0.39 -8.63 7.33
N LEU A 45 0.37 -8.44 8.40
CA LEU A 45 -0.10 -8.59 9.77
C LEU A 45 -0.45 -7.22 10.37
N LEU A 46 -1.62 -7.15 11.00
CA LEU A 46 -2.09 -6.02 11.78
C LEU A 46 -2.29 -6.52 13.22
N ARG A 47 -1.83 -5.80 14.23
CA ARG A 47 -1.96 -6.22 15.65
C ARG A 47 -2.67 -5.15 16.45
N LEU A 48 -3.62 -5.56 17.29
CA LEU A 48 -4.35 -4.68 18.19
C LEU A 48 -3.83 -4.89 19.62
N LEU A 49 -3.18 -3.87 20.17
CA LEU A 49 -2.59 -3.91 21.50
C LEU A 49 -3.49 -3.14 22.46
N ALA A 50 -4.10 -3.81 23.45
CA ALA A 50 -4.94 -3.16 24.46
C ALA A 50 -4.25 -3.19 25.84
N SER A 51 -3.80 -2.03 26.32
CA SER A 51 -3.14 -1.88 27.61
C SER A 51 -4.09 -1.45 28.71
N VAL A 52 -3.86 -1.92 29.93
CA VAL A 52 -4.64 -1.51 31.10
C VAL A 52 -3.70 -0.89 32.13
N ARG A 53 -4.10 0.25 32.69
CA ARG A 53 -3.36 0.88 33.79
C ARG A 53 -3.89 0.31 35.09
N ILE A 54 -3.05 -0.39 35.84
CA ILE A 54 -3.41 -1.03 37.11
C ILE A 54 -2.61 -0.39 38.24
N ARG A 55 -3.28 0.00 39.31
CA ARG A 55 -2.61 0.60 40.47
C ARG A 55 -2.21 -0.51 41.43
N ILE A 56 -0.91 -0.78 41.57
CA ILE A 56 -0.38 -1.76 42.53
C ILE A 56 0.30 -0.98 43.65
N LYS A 57 -0.18 -1.14 44.89
CA LYS A 57 0.45 -0.62 46.13
C LYS A 57 0.84 0.88 46.08
N GLY A 58 -0.04 1.73 45.57
CA GLY A 58 0.16 3.20 45.59
C GLY A 58 1.01 3.76 44.45
N MET A 59 1.62 2.92 43.62
CA MET A 59 2.29 3.32 42.38
C MET A 59 1.36 3.06 41.18
N ASP A 60 1.16 4.08 40.34
CA ASP A 60 0.37 3.96 39.10
C ASP A 60 1.24 3.32 38.01
N GLU A 61 1.33 1.99 38.03
CA GLU A 61 2.08 1.23 37.02
C GLU A 61 1.20 0.96 35.78
N VAL A 62 1.78 1.15 34.60
CA VAL A 62 1.10 0.86 33.33
C VAL A 62 1.58 -0.50 32.86
N VAL A 63 0.69 -1.48 32.80
CA VAL A 63 1.03 -2.81 32.27
C VAL A 63 0.38 -2.97 30.89
N ASP A 64 1.23 -3.08 29.88
CA ASP A 64 0.81 -3.38 28.51
C ASP A 64 0.59 -4.89 28.39
N LEU A 65 -0.67 -5.33 28.39
CA LEU A 65 -1.03 -6.74 28.18
C LEU A 65 -1.50 -6.94 26.74
N PRO A 66 -0.82 -7.74 25.91
CA PRO A 66 -1.32 -8.06 24.57
C PRO A 66 -2.64 -8.83 24.72
N THR A 67 -3.72 -8.21 24.27
CA THR A 67 -5.09 -8.68 24.55
C THR A 67 -5.77 -9.21 23.30
N TYR A 68 -5.35 -8.80 22.10
CA TYR A 68 -5.98 -9.25 20.87
C TYR A 68 -5.10 -9.13 19.61
N GLU A 69 -4.52 -10.23 19.14
CA GLU A 69 -3.84 -10.28 17.85
C GLU A 69 -4.78 -10.85 16.77
N ARG A 70 -4.91 -10.19 15.61
CA ARG A 70 -5.73 -10.68 14.50
C ARG A 70 -5.06 -10.38 13.17
N GLU A 71 -4.76 -11.43 12.40
CA GLU A 71 -4.25 -11.27 11.05
C GLU A 71 -5.33 -10.70 10.11
N VAL A 72 -4.97 -9.68 9.33
CA VAL A 72 -5.87 -9.06 8.36
C VAL A 72 -5.26 -9.22 6.98
N GLN A 73 -5.80 -10.13 6.18
CA GLN A 73 -5.39 -10.26 4.78
C GLN A 73 -5.84 -9.04 3.99
N VAL A 74 -4.89 -8.29 3.44
CA VAL A 74 -5.19 -7.12 2.61
C VAL A 74 -4.86 -7.38 1.15
N ALA A 75 -5.91 -7.72 0.40
CA ALA A 75 -5.83 -7.88 -1.04
C ALA A 75 -5.92 -6.51 -1.71
N VAL A 76 -4.82 -6.05 -2.30
CA VAL A 76 -4.81 -4.86 -3.15
C VAL A 76 -4.88 -5.33 -4.59
N ALA A 77 -5.92 -4.94 -5.33
CA ALA A 77 -6.14 -5.41 -6.69
C ALA A 77 -4.96 -5.04 -7.61
N PRO A 78 -4.17 -6.00 -8.12
CA PRO A 78 -2.93 -5.74 -8.84
C PRO A 78 -3.15 -4.96 -10.15
N PHE A 79 -4.36 -5.06 -10.71
CA PHE A 79 -4.74 -4.38 -11.95
C PHE A 79 -4.67 -2.85 -11.84
N ARG A 80 -5.02 -2.27 -10.67
CA ARG A 80 -4.96 -0.82 -10.47
C ARG A 80 -3.51 -0.32 -10.42
N THR A 81 -2.61 -1.09 -9.80
CA THR A 81 -1.18 -0.77 -9.73
C THR A 81 -0.50 -0.85 -11.09
N ALA A 82 -0.85 -1.84 -11.92
CA ALA A 82 -0.30 -1.96 -13.28
C ALA A 82 -0.69 -0.76 -14.16
N SER A 83 -1.94 -0.29 -14.07
CA SER A 83 -2.40 0.89 -14.83
C SER A 83 -1.66 2.18 -14.44
N GLN A 84 -1.42 2.41 -13.15
CA GLN A 84 -0.64 3.56 -12.68
C GLN A 84 0.84 3.46 -13.07
N PHE A 85 1.41 2.25 -13.03
CA PHE A 85 2.79 2.03 -13.43
C PHE A 85 3.00 2.27 -14.93
N LEU A 86 2.08 1.78 -15.77
CA LEU A 86 2.08 2.02 -17.23
C LEU A 86 1.95 3.51 -17.55
N GLY A 87 1.04 4.23 -16.88
CA GLY A 87 0.88 5.67 -17.08
C GLY A 87 2.11 6.47 -16.68
N LYS A 88 2.71 6.17 -15.52
CA LYS A 88 3.90 6.89 -15.02
C LYS A 88 5.17 6.59 -15.82
N ASN A 89 5.30 5.39 -16.38
CA ASN A 89 6.52 4.93 -17.06
C ASN A 89 6.35 4.79 -18.59
N TRP A 90 5.28 5.35 -19.17
CA TRP A 90 5.01 5.25 -20.61
C TRP A 90 6.17 5.77 -21.47
N GLN A 91 6.85 6.85 -21.04
CA GLN A 91 8.02 7.38 -21.76
C GLN A 91 9.17 6.36 -21.82
N TRP A 92 9.52 5.75 -20.69
CA TRP A 92 10.55 4.71 -20.66
C TRP A 92 10.16 3.49 -21.50
N LEU A 93 8.91 3.02 -21.37
CA LEU A 93 8.40 1.90 -22.16
C LEU A 93 8.45 2.20 -23.66
N SER A 94 8.11 3.42 -24.06
CA SER A 94 8.18 3.82 -25.46
C SER A 94 9.62 3.81 -25.97
N ALA A 95 10.58 4.32 -25.18
CA ALA A 95 11.99 4.38 -25.57
C ALA A 95 12.66 3.00 -25.61
N THR A 96 12.36 2.12 -24.66
CA THR A 96 13.06 0.83 -24.52
C THR A 96 12.40 -0.30 -25.31
N ILE A 97 11.10 -0.19 -25.60
CA ILE A 97 10.34 -1.28 -26.23
C ILE A 97 9.77 -0.82 -27.57
N ALA A 98 8.95 0.24 -27.58
CA ALA A 98 8.22 0.64 -28.78
C ALA A 98 9.15 1.13 -29.91
N ILE A 99 10.11 2.01 -29.61
CA ILE A 99 11.04 2.55 -30.61
C ILE A 99 11.92 1.43 -31.22
N PRO A 100 12.58 0.56 -30.43
CA PRO A 100 13.37 -0.54 -30.99
C PRO A 100 12.53 -1.52 -31.82
N LEU A 101 11.30 -1.82 -31.39
CA LEU A 101 10.39 -2.68 -32.16
C LEU A 101 9.99 -2.03 -33.49
N ILE A 102 9.67 -0.73 -33.49
CA ILE A 102 9.33 -0.01 -34.72
C ILE A 102 10.53 0.00 -35.66
N VAL A 103 11.73 0.30 -35.16
CA VAL A 103 12.96 0.26 -35.95
C VAL A 103 13.18 -1.14 -36.52
N TRP A 104 13.08 -2.19 -35.70
CA TRP A 104 13.26 -3.57 -36.14
C TRP A 104 12.25 -3.98 -37.21
N VAL A 105 10.97 -3.66 -37.02
CA VAL A 105 9.91 -3.94 -38.01
C VAL A 105 10.17 -3.20 -39.32
N VAL A 106 10.58 -1.93 -39.26
CA VAL A 106 10.87 -1.14 -40.45
C VAL A 106 12.12 -1.66 -41.19
N THR A 107 13.13 -2.15 -40.46
CA THR A 107 14.35 -2.69 -41.08
C THR A 107 14.15 -4.09 -41.65
N GLU A 108 13.31 -4.93 -41.02
CA GLU A 108 13.13 -6.32 -41.42
C GLU A 108 12.09 -6.48 -42.53
N THR A 109 11.03 -5.64 -42.53
CA THR A 109 9.96 -5.74 -43.52
C THR A 109 10.27 -4.98 -44.80
N ASP A 110 9.99 -5.59 -45.95
CA ASP A 110 10.14 -4.93 -47.26
C ASP A 110 9.24 -3.70 -47.42
N ALA A 111 8.11 -3.68 -46.71
CA ALA A 111 7.24 -2.51 -46.60
C ALA A 111 7.96 -1.33 -45.91
N GLY A 112 8.71 -1.58 -44.84
CA GLY A 112 9.48 -0.56 -44.12
C GLY A 112 10.64 0.00 -44.96
N LYS A 113 11.36 -0.87 -45.66
CA LYS A 113 12.42 -0.46 -46.61
C LYS A 113 11.88 0.41 -47.75
N THR A 114 10.71 0.06 -48.29
CA THR A 114 10.04 0.82 -49.35
C THR A 114 9.56 2.19 -48.84
N MET A 115 9.07 2.27 -47.61
CA MET A 115 8.65 3.51 -46.96
C MET A 115 9.83 4.44 -46.65
N LEU A 116 10.95 3.90 -46.15
CA LEU A 116 12.19 4.65 -45.94
C LEU A 116 12.76 5.21 -47.24
N LYS A 117 12.75 4.40 -48.32
CA LYS A 117 13.20 4.84 -49.64
C LYS A 117 12.35 6.00 -50.16
N ARG A 118 11.02 5.91 -50.03
CA ARG A 118 10.10 7.01 -50.41
C ARG A 118 10.28 8.30 -49.61
N LEU A 119 10.68 8.20 -48.34
CA LEU A 119 10.98 9.36 -47.49
C LEU A 119 12.32 10.01 -47.88
N TRP A 120 13.31 9.20 -48.24
CA TRP A 120 14.62 9.68 -48.69
C TRP A 120 14.56 10.30 -50.09
N ASP A 121 13.74 9.77 -50.99
CA ASP A 121 13.54 10.30 -52.34
C ASP A 121 12.79 11.66 -52.36
N TRP A 122 12.24 12.12 -51.22
CA TRP A 122 11.49 13.37 -51.08
C TRP A 122 12.32 14.52 -50.45
N VAL A 123 13.56 14.25 -50.02
CA VAL A 123 14.53 15.20 -49.45
C VAL A 123 15.64 15.47 -50.45
#